data_AF-A0A853F529-F1
#
_entry.id   AF-A0A853F529-F1
#
_cell.length_a   1.000
_cell.length_b   1.000
_cell.length_c   1.000
_cell.angle_alpha   90.00
_cell.angle_beta   90.00
_cell.angle_gamma   90.00
#
_symmetry.space_group_name_H-M   'P 1'
#
loop_
_entity.id
_entity.type
_entity.pdbx_description
1 polymer ?
#
loop_
_entity_poly.entity_id
_entity_poly.type
_entity_poly.pdbx_seq_one_letter_code
_entity_poly.pdbx_strand_id
1 'polypeptide(L)'
;MGKITSGSIDISELIENSVKAVKGKELSEALLQFANVYRGARADKIRSFSEEMIRNHPLRSLFAATHMSSDGRVIAKKPAADLGGENQESVIWPEMVKHYAMELSLVVQGDIWPALEVIRQEHRLKEADFYSVVKRSPVVPPDRIRLMAKAIFQGFDGDFISALHLLIPQIENLVRYHLKQHGEKTTNIDINGIENENGLSTLMDNSKVEDIFGKDLSFELKAIFCDPFGPNLRNELAHGLIGYEESQNIYSIYAWWLTFRLIFNTFWNANRANQQEEGQADGNA
;
A
#
# COMPACT_ATOMS: atom_id res chain seq x y z
N MET A 1 -14.11 -30.68 19.25
CA MET A 1 -13.19 -29.54 19.23
C MET A 1 -13.99 -28.27 19.47
N GLY A 2 -13.70 -27.52 20.54
CA GLY A 2 -14.36 -26.25 20.80
C GLY A 2 -13.86 -25.17 19.83
N LYS A 3 -14.77 -24.49 19.14
CA LYS A 3 -14.45 -23.35 18.28
C LYS A 3 -14.18 -22.15 19.20
N ILE A 4 -12.92 -21.82 19.42
CA ILE A 4 -12.55 -20.57 20.10
C ILE A 4 -12.65 -19.47 19.04
N THR A 5 -13.69 -18.65 19.14
CA THR A 5 -13.83 -17.42 18.34
C THR A 5 -13.36 -16.25 19.18
N SER A 6 -12.47 -15.41 18.64
CA SER A 6 -12.29 -14.06 19.17
C SER A 6 -13.64 -13.32 19.02
N GLY A 7 -14.04 -12.54 20.03
CA GLY A 7 -15.24 -11.70 19.92
C GLY A 7 -15.14 -10.71 18.76
N SER A 8 -16.27 -10.20 18.28
CA SER A 8 -16.30 -9.12 17.29
C SER A 8 -15.62 -7.87 17.87
N ILE A 9 -14.72 -7.27 17.11
CA ILE A 9 -14.12 -5.97 17.45
C ILE A 9 -15.14 -4.89 17.08
N ASP A 10 -15.51 -4.05 18.05
CA ASP A 10 -16.35 -2.88 17.79
C ASP A 10 -15.49 -1.77 17.19
N ILE A 11 -15.83 -1.32 15.98
CA ILE A 11 -15.13 -0.28 15.23
C ILE A 11 -15.96 1.01 15.09
N SER A 12 -17.07 1.13 15.81
CA SER A 12 -17.99 2.26 15.68
C SER A 12 -17.30 3.61 15.90
N GLU A 13 -16.40 3.69 16.89
CA GLU A 13 -15.62 4.91 17.15
C GLU A 13 -14.68 5.28 16.00
N LEU A 14 -14.06 4.29 15.35
CA LEU A 14 -13.20 4.53 14.17
C LEU A 14 -14.03 5.13 13.03
N ILE A 15 -15.19 4.53 12.75
CA ILE A 15 -16.12 4.98 11.72
C ILE A 15 -16.58 6.42 11.99
N GLU A 16 -17.03 6.71 13.22
CA GLU A 16 -17.52 8.04 13.60
C GLU A 16 -16.43 9.10 13.45
N ASN A 17 -15.21 8.81 13.91
CA ASN A 17 -14.07 9.72 13.80
C ASN A 17 -13.68 9.98 12.34
N SER A 18 -13.63 8.92 11.52
CA SER A 18 -13.28 9.04 10.10
C SER A 18 -14.31 9.84 9.30
N VAL A 19 -15.60 9.55 9.50
CA VAL A 19 -16.70 10.33 8.90
C VAL A 19 -16.61 11.79 9.31
N LYS A 20 -16.44 12.07 10.60
CA LYS A 20 -16.31 13.44 11.12
C LYS A 20 -15.09 14.17 10.56
N ALA A 21 -14.02 13.45 10.22
CA ALA A 21 -12.80 14.04 9.68
C ALA A 21 -12.99 14.64 8.27
N VAL A 22 -13.98 14.19 7.50
CA VAL A 22 -14.20 14.61 6.10
C VAL A 22 -15.54 15.30 5.86
N LYS A 23 -16.57 14.98 6.65
CA LYS A 23 -17.94 15.45 6.43
C LYS A 23 -18.10 16.96 6.53
N GLY A 24 -18.80 17.55 5.55
CA GLY A 24 -19.14 18.97 5.51
C GLY A 24 -17.94 19.89 5.28
N LYS A 25 -16.80 19.34 4.81
CA LYS A 25 -15.58 20.12 4.56
C LYS A 25 -15.50 20.54 3.11
N GLU A 26 -14.75 21.61 2.88
CA GLU A 26 -14.35 21.98 1.53
C GLU A 26 -13.49 20.87 0.91
N LEU A 27 -13.65 20.65 -0.40
CA LEU A 27 -13.07 19.50 -1.10
C LEU A 27 -11.57 19.30 -0.81
N SER A 28 -10.79 20.38 -0.85
CA SER A 28 -9.35 20.32 -0.62
C SER A 28 -8.99 19.84 0.79
N GLU A 29 -9.75 20.27 1.80
CA GLU A 29 -9.58 19.82 3.18
C GLU A 29 -10.08 18.38 3.35
N ALA A 30 -11.23 18.03 2.77
CA ALA A 30 -11.76 16.68 2.81
C ALA A 30 -10.76 15.66 2.22
N LEU A 31 -10.18 15.95 1.05
CA LEU A 31 -9.17 15.10 0.42
C LEU A 31 -7.87 15.04 1.21
N LEU A 32 -7.43 16.15 1.83
CA LEU A 32 -6.26 16.16 2.70
C LEU A 32 -6.46 15.27 3.94
N GLN A 33 -7.62 15.37 4.57
CA GLN A 33 -7.98 14.53 5.71
C GLN A 33 -8.06 13.08 5.28
N PHE A 34 -8.73 12.80 4.15
CA PHE A 34 -8.83 11.45 3.57
C PHE A 34 -7.48 10.81 3.24
N ALA A 35 -6.53 11.57 2.67
CA ALA A 35 -5.17 11.10 2.41
C ALA A 35 -4.38 10.78 3.70
N ASN A 36 -4.89 11.19 4.86
CA ASN A 36 -4.20 11.09 6.16
C ASN A 36 -5.07 10.47 7.26
N VAL A 37 -6.21 9.83 6.94
CA VAL A 37 -7.05 9.11 7.91
C VAL A 37 -6.25 7.99 8.59
N TYR A 38 -5.34 7.37 7.85
CA TYR A 38 -4.33 6.47 8.37
C TYR A 38 -2.93 7.02 8.09
N ARG A 39 -2.01 6.86 9.05
CA ARG A 39 -0.65 7.39 8.96
C ARG A 39 0.33 6.47 8.25
N GLY A 40 -0.14 5.30 7.78
CA GLY A 40 0.71 4.26 7.23
C GLY A 40 1.24 3.32 8.31
N ALA A 41 1.84 2.23 7.85
CA ALA A 41 2.47 1.25 8.73
C ALA A 41 3.57 1.90 9.55
N ARG A 42 3.81 1.37 10.75
CA ARG A 42 5.03 1.68 11.52
C ARG A 42 5.83 0.40 11.63
N ALA A 43 6.70 0.17 10.65
CA ALA A 43 7.41 -1.09 10.45
C ALA A 43 8.16 -1.54 11.72
N ASP A 44 8.76 -0.61 12.46
CA ASP A 44 9.43 -0.91 13.73
C ASP A 44 8.49 -1.39 14.83
N LYS A 45 7.30 -0.80 14.93
CA LYS A 45 6.30 -1.23 15.92
C LYS A 45 5.70 -2.57 15.56
N ILE A 46 5.42 -2.78 14.27
CA ILE A 46 4.95 -4.05 13.73
C ILE A 46 6.00 -5.14 14.03
N ARG A 47 7.28 -4.87 13.74
CA ARG A 47 8.38 -5.80 14.07
C ARG A 47 8.44 -6.11 15.57
N SER A 48 8.46 -5.09 16.41
CA SER A 48 8.55 -5.26 17.88
C SER A 48 7.38 -6.09 18.42
N PHE A 49 6.16 -5.84 17.92
CA PHE A 49 4.98 -6.62 18.26
C PHE A 49 5.09 -8.07 17.79
N SER A 50 5.52 -8.30 16.54
CA SER A 50 5.70 -9.63 15.98
C SER A 50 6.75 -10.45 16.75
N GLU A 51 7.86 -9.84 17.12
CA GLU A 51 8.88 -10.46 17.98
C GLU A 51 8.31 -10.84 19.35
N GLU A 52 7.52 -9.97 19.97
CA GLU A 52 6.85 -10.25 21.24
C GLU A 52 5.84 -11.40 21.11
N MET A 53 5.05 -11.42 20.04
CA MET A 53 4.10 -12.50 19.77
C MET A 53 4.79 -13.85 19.58
N ILE A 54 5.94 -13.88 18.90
CA ILE A 54 6.74 -15.09 18.74
C ILE A 54 7.28 -15.55 20.10
N ARG A 55 7.83 -14.64 20.91
CA ARG A 55 8.35 -14.95 22.26
C ARG A 55 7.26 -15.47 23.21
N ASN A 56 6.08 -14.89 23.18
CA ASN A 56 4.98 -15.23 24.10
C ASN A 56 4.19 -16.48 23.66
N HIS A 57 4.32 -16.91 22.40
CA HIS A 57 3.63 -18.08 21.86
C HIS A 57 4.58 -19.08 21.16
N PRO A 58 5.62 -19.58 21.85
CA PRO A 58 6.68 -20.38 21.23
C PRO A 58 6.14 -21.66 20.59
N LEU A 59 5.14 -22.31 21.20
CA LEU A 59 4.50 -23.51 20.65
C LEU A 59 3.87 -23.27 19.27
N ARG A 60 3.37 -22.07 18.96
CA ARG A 60 2.85 -21.75 17.61
C ARG A 60 3.97 -21.53 16.59
N SER A 61 5.12 -21.03 17.04
CA SER A 61 6.30 -20.82 16.19
C SER A 61 7.08 -22.10 15.88
N LEU A 62 6.91 -23.15 16.70
CA LEU A 62 7.59 -24.45 16.54
C LEU A 62 7.02 -25.35 15.43
N PHE A 63 5.84 -25.03 14.89
CA PHE A 63 5.25 -25.78 13.79
C PHE A 63 5.47 -25.04 12.47
N ALA A 64 6.01 -25.76 11.48
CA ALA A 64 6.07 -25.25 10.12
C ALA A 64 4.64 -24.97 9.61
N ALA A 65 4.41 -23.77 9.09
CA ALA A 65 3.11 -23.39 8.52
C ALA A 65 3.20 -23.40 6.99
N THR A 66 2.26 -24.09 6.35
CA THR A 66 2.09 -24.08 4.90
C THR A 66 1.05 -23.05 4.54
N HIS A 67 1.43 -22.03 3.77
CA HIS A 67 0.51 -21.07 3.20
C HIS A 67 0.07 -21.54 1.82
N MET A 68 -1.25 -21.62 1.64
CA MET A 68 -1.87 -22.09 0.40
C MET A 68 -2.59 -20.93 -0.29
N SER A 69 -2.48 -20.89 -1.61
CA SER A 69 -3.27 -20.04 -2.49
C SER A 69 -4.75 -20.44 -2.47
N SER A 70 -5.63 -19.56 -2.96
CA SER A 70 -7.06 -19.81 -3.12
C SER A 70 -7.36 -21.06 -3.98
N ASP A 71 -6.48 -21.40 -4.92
CA ASP A 71 -6.55 -22.59 -5.77
C ASP A 71 -5.92 -23.86 -5.16
N GLY A 72 -5.47 -23.79 -3.90
CA GLY A 72 -4.90 -24.92 -3.17
C GLY A 72 -3.42 -25.21 -3.43
N ARG A 73 -2.71 -24.38 -4.21
CA ARG A 73 -1.25 -24.51 -4.34
C ARG A 73 -0.54 -24.05 -3.08
N VAL A 74 0.56 -24.72 -2.71
CA VAL A 74 1.47 -24.21 -1.66
C VAL A 74 2.30 -23.06 -2.24
N ILE A 75 2.09 -21.84 -1.72
CA ILE A 75 2.75 -20.63 -2.21
C ILE A 75 3.88 -20.15 -1.29
N ALA A 76 3.83 -20.50 -0.01
CA ALA A 76 4.91 -20.24 0.93
C ALA A 76 4.93 -21.25 2.06
N LYS A 77 6.11 -21.42 2.67
CA LYS A 77 6.29 -22.21 3.89
C LYS A 77 7.01 -21.34 4.91
N LYS A 78 6.42 -21.19 6.09
CA LYS A 78 7.12 -20.64 7.26
C LYS A 78 7.88 -21.79 7.92
N PRO A 79 9.22 -21.76 7.99
CA PRO A 79 9.97 -22.78 8.70
C PRO A 79 9.62 -22.75 10.19
N ALA A 80 9.77 -23.89 10.87
CA ALA A 80 9.70 -23.93 12.33
C ALA A 80 10.80 -23.02 12.90
N ALA A 81 10.47 -22.23 13.92
CA ALA A 81 11.44 -21.39 14.59
C ALA A 81 12.55 -22.25 15.20
N ASP A 82 13.79 -22.04 14.76
CA ASP A 82 14.95 -22.57 15.45
C ASP A 82 15.18 -21.73 16.70
N LEU A 83 14.99 -22.33 17.89
CA LEU A 83 15.10 -21.64 19.18
C LEU A 83 16.55 -21.17 19.48
N GLY A 84 17.51 -21.38 18.56
CA GLY A 84 18.87 -20.84 18.65
C GLY A 84 19.57 -20.49 17.33
N GLY A 85 18.85 -20.35 16.20
CA GLY A 85 19.44 -20.26 14.85
C GLY A 85 19.49 -18.87 14.19
N GLU A 86 20.42 -18.71 13.23
CA GLU A 86 20.76 -17.47 12.49
C GLU A 86 19.63 -16.86 11.63
N ASN A 87 18.49 -17.55 11.43
CA ASN A 87 17.50 -17.19 10.41
C ASN A 87 16.19 -16.59 10.96
N GLN A 88 16.28 -15.74 11.99
CA GLN A 88 15.13 -15.10 12.65
C GLN A 88 14.22 -14.32 11.69
N GLU A 89 14.77 -13.70 10.65
CA GLU A 89 14.00 -12.87 9.70
C GLU A 89 12.94 -13.69 8.95
N SER A 90 13.26 -14.94 8.59
CA SER A 90 12.32 -15.86 7.92
C SER A 90 11.09 -16.23 8.76
N VAL A 91 11.15 -15.99 10.08
CA VAL A 91 10.06 -16.24 11.04
C VAL A 91 9.34 -14.95 11.41
N ILE A 92 10.09 -13.87 11.61
CA ILE A 92 9.56 -12.56 12.02
C ILE A 92 8.77 -11.92 10.89
N TRP A 93 9.31 -11.88 9.67
CA TRP A 93 8.67 -11.19 8.54
C TRP A 93 7.25 -11.70 8.21
N PRO A 94 7.00 -13.03 8.11
CA PRO A 94 5.62 -13.52 7.92
C PRO A 94 4.66 -13.13 9.04
N GLU A 95 5.17 -13.03 10.29
CA GLU A 95 4.35 -12.57 11.41
C GLU A 95 4.05 -11.06 11.33
N MET A 96 5.01 -10.27 10.85
CA MET A 96 4.81 -8.84 10.57
C MET A 96 3.73 -8.63 9.51
N VAL A 97 3.83 -9.35 8.38
CA VAL A 97 2.85 -9.26 7.28
C VAL A 97 1.45 -9.67 7.75
N LYS A 98 1.36 -10.75 8.54
CA LYS A 98 0.08 -11.21 9.11
C LYS A 98 -0.52 -10.19 10.08
N HIS A 99 0.30 -9.64 10.99
CA HIS A 99 -0.17 -8.61 11.92
C HIS A 99 -0.67 -7.37 11.16
N TYR A 100 0.09 -6.95 10.15
CA TYR A 100 -0.27 -5.82 9.31
C TYR A 100 -1.55 -6.07 8.53
N ALA A 101 -1.78 -7.27 7.99
CA ALA A 101 -3.04 -7.62 7.34
C ALA A 101 -4.25 -7.49 8.27
N MET A 102 -4.10 -7.82 9.55
CA MET A 102 -5.15 -7.60 10.56
C MET A 102 -5.38 -6.11 10.82
N GLU A 103 -4.31 -5.31 10.90
CA GLU A 103 -4.39 -3.85 11.02
C GLU A 103 -5.13 -3.23 9.83
N LEU A 104 -4.80 -3.64 8.60
CA LEU A 104 -5.47 -3.19 7.38
C LEU A 104 -6.97 -3.47 7.37
N SER A 105 -7.40 -4.60 7.92
CA SER A 105 -8.83 -4.90 8.03
C SER A 105 -9.57 -3.85 8.86
N LEU A 106 -8.98 -3.40 9.97
CA LEU A 106 -9.56 -2.37 10.83
C LEU A 106 -9.51 -1.00 10.16
N VAL A 107 -8.36 -0.63 9.59
CA VAL A 107 -8.15 0.66 8.93
C VAL A 107 -9.08 0.84 7.73
N VAL A 108 -9.24 -0.20 6.90
CA VAL A 108 -10.08 -0.07 5.71
C VAL A 108 -11.55 0.05 6.09
N GLN A 109 -12.04 -0.78 7.01
CA GLN A 109 -13.45 -0.80 7.40
C GLN A 109 -13.83 0.36 8.31
N GLY A 110 -12.92 0.78 9.20
CA GLY A 110 -13.14 1.85 10.17
C GLY A 110 -12.82 3.24 9.62
N ASP A 111 -11.75 3.38 8.85
CA ASP A 111 -11.25 4.69 8.43
C ASP A 111 -11.49 4.96 6.94
N ILE A 112 -10.88 4.17 6.05
CA ILE A 112 -10.81 4.51 4.62
C ILE A 112 -12.19 4.44 3.96
N TRP A 113 -12.90 3.32 4.09
CA TRP A 113 -14.16 3.11 3.39
C TRP A 113 -15.26 4.10 3.82
N PRO A 114 -15.49 4.35 5.13
CA PRO A 114 -16.49 5.35 5.54
C PRO A 114 -16.18 6.77 5.07
N ALA A 115 -14.91 7.20 5.13
CA ALA A 115 -14.54 8.53 4.64
C ALA A 115 -14.69 8.66 3.12
N LEU A 116 -14.34 7.62 2.36
CA LEU A 116 -14.53 7.60 0.90
C LEU A 116 -16.01 7.79 0.55
N GLU A 117 -16.90 7.04 1.19
CA GLU A 117 -18.34 7.12 0.94
C GLU A 117 -18.90 8.53 1.19
N VAL A 118 -18.50 9.18 2.28
CA VAL A 118 -18.90 10.56 2.57
C VAL A 118 -18.42 11.52 1.49
N ILE A 119 -17.14 11.42 1.10
CA ILE A 119 -16.57 12.30 0.07
C ILE A 119 -17.28 12.12 -1.27
N ARG A 120 -17.61 10.88 -1.67
CA ARG A 120 -18.36 10.61 -2.90
C ARG A 120 -19.78 11.20 -2.87
N GLN A 121 -20.41 11.22 -1.70
CA GLN A 121 -21.74 11.79 -1.53
C GLN A 121 -21.73 13.32 -1.57
N GLU A 122 -20.71 13.95 -0.99
CA GLU A 122 -20.62 15.41 -0.86
C GLU A 122 -19.94 16.07 -2.08
N HIS A 123 -19.05 15.36 -2.78
CA HIS A 123 -18.25 15.91 -3.88
C HIS A 123 -18.35 15.09 -5.17
N ARG A 124 -18.73 15.76 -6.26
CA ARG A 124 -18.88 15.15 -7.59
C ARG A 124 -17.59 15.23 -8.41
N LEU A 125 -16.55 14.52 -7.98
CA LEU A 125 -15.27 14.48 -8.67
C LEU A 125 -15.35 13.72 -10.00
N LYS A 126 -14.63 14.23 -10.99
CA LYS A 126 -14.44 13.63 -12.31
C LYS A 126 -12.98 13.23 -12.50
N GLU A 127 -12.71 12.38 -13.50
CA GLU A 127 -11.33 12.00 -13.87
C GLU A 127 -10.42 13.24 -14.09
N ALA A 128 -10.95 14.32 -14.65
CA ALA A 128 -10.20 15.57 -14.88
C ALA A 128 -9.69 16.23 -13.59
N ASP A 129 -10.40 16.08 -12.47
CA ASP A 129 -9.99 16.61 -11.16
C ASP A 129 -8.77 15.83 -10.65
N PHE A 130 -8.82 14.49 -10.75
CA PHE A 130 -7.69 13.63 -10.41
C PHE A 130 -6.50 13.84 -11.36
N TYR A 131 -6.73 14.02 -12.66
CA TYR A 131 -5.68 14.36 -13.62
C TYR A 131 -4.94 15.64 -13.20
N SER A 132 -5.67 16.66 -12.74
CA SER A 132 -5.09 17.92 -12.29
C SER A 132 -4.22 17.76 -11.04
N VAL A 133 -4.59 16.86 -10.12
CA VAL A 133 -3.76 16.51 -8.95
C VAL A 133 -2.53 15.71 -9.37
N VAL A 134 -2.73 14.60 -10.10
CA VAL A 134 -1.68 13.66 -10.52
C VAL A 134 -0.61 14.36 -11.36
N LYS A 135 -1.00 15.24 -12.29
CA LYS A 135 -0.06 15.98 -13.15
C LYS A 135 0.91 16.87 -12.36
N ARG A 136 0.50 17.35 -11.19
CA ARG A 136 1.29 18.26 -10.33
C ARG A 136 1.96 17.54 -9.16
N SER A 137 1.81 16.22 -9.07
CA SER A 137 2.39 15.40 -8.02
C SER A 137 3.81 14.97 -8.41
N PRO A 138 4.87 15.38 -7.68
CA PRO A 138 6.26 15.08 -8.05
C PRO A 138 6.63 13.59 -8.02
N VAL A 139 5.86 12.78 -7.30
CA VAL A 139 6.11 11.33 -7.22
C VAL A 139 5.71 10.58 -8.49
N VAL A 140 4.89 11.20 -9.34
CA VAL A 140 4.31 10.57 -10.53
C VAL A 140 5.27 10.69 -11.72
N PRO A 141 5.67 9.59 -12.36
CA PRO A 141 6.46 9.66 -13.59
C PRO A 141 5.69 10.39 -14.71
N PRO A 142 6.32 11.33 -15.45
CA PRO A 142 5.62 12.19 -16.41
C PRO A 142 4.85 11.45 -17.50
N ASP A 143 5.33 10.27 -17.93
CA ASP A 143 4.71 9.43 -18.96
C ASP A 143 3.55 8.56 -18.42
N ARG A 144 3.26 8.59 -17.11
CA ARG A 144 2.23 7.76 -16.47
C ARG A 144 1.01 8.54 -15.96
N ILE A 145 1.01 9.86 -16.10
CA ILE A 145 -0.02 10.76 -15.55
C ILE A 145 -1.45 10.31 -15.89
N ARG A 146 -1.73 10.02 -17.17
CA ARG A 146 -3.09 9.63 -17.61
C ARG A 146 -3.51 8.28 -17.03
N LEU A 147 -2.60 7.31 -16.99
CA LEU A 147 -2.87 5.97 -16.44
C LEU A 147 -3.14 6.04 -14.93
N MET A 148 -2.33 6.81 -14.19
CA MET A 148 -2.56 7.02 -12.76
C MET A 148 -3.85 7.78 -12.48
N ALA A 149 -4.13 8.87 -13.20
CA ALA A 149 -5.37 9.62 -13.03
C ALA A 149 -6.61 8.74 -13.23
N LYS A 150 -6.60 7.92 -14.29
CA LYS A 150 -7.67 6.97 -14.53
C LYS A 150 -7.77 5.91 -13.43
N ALA A 151 -6.65 5.32 -13.01
CA ALA A 151 -6.64 4.32 -11.93
C ALA A 151 -7.20 4.88 -10.61
N ILE A 152 -6.81 6.10 -10.25
CA ILE A 152 -7.30 6.78 -9.04
C ILE A 152 -8.79 7.07 -9.16
N PHE A 153 -9.25 7.57 -10.31
CA PHE A 153 -10.67 7.84 -10.54
C PHE A 153 -11.53 6.57 -10.48
N GLN A 154 -11.09 5.46 -11.10
CA GLN A 154 -11.84 4.19 -11.06
C GLN A 154 -12.04 3.69 -9.63
N GLY A 155 -11.00 3.71 -8.80
CA GLY A 155 -11.13 3.30 -7.40
C GLY A 155 -11.95 4.29 -6.56
N PHE A 156 -11.90 5.59 -6.88
CA PHE A 156 -12.79 6.58 -6.25
C PHE A 156 -14.26 6.28 -6.55
N ASP A 157 -14.57 5.76 -7.74
CA ASP A 157 -15.94 5.37 -8.12
C ASP A 157 -16.33 3.95 -7.65
N GLY A 158 -15.44 3.26 -6.94
CA GLY A 158 -15.65 1.90 -6.44
C GLY A 158 -15.33 0.79 -7.44
N ASP A 159 -14.86 1.12 -8.64
CA ASP A 159 -14.37 0.13 -9.60
C ASP A 159 -12.90 -0.25 -9.28
N PHE A 160 -12.73 -1.04 -8.21
CA PHE A 160 -11.41 -1.50 -7.77
C PHE A 160 -10.75 -2.49 -8.73
N ILE A 161 -11.52 -3.29 -9.49
CA ILE A 161 -10.93 -4.20 -10.48
C ILE A 161 -10.22 -3.41 -11.59
N SER A 162 -10.89 -2.42 -12.16
CA SER A 162 -10.32 -1.56 -13.20
C SER A 162 -9.20 -0.70 -12.64
N ALA A 163 -9.37 -0.20 -11.41
CA ALA A 163 -8.32 0.53 -10.71
C ALA A 163 -7.05 -0.31 -10.59
N LEU A 164 -7.13 -1.53 -10.05
CA LEU A 164 -5.97 -2.39 -9.82
C LEU A 164 -5.24 -2.78 -11.12
N HIS A 165 -5.98 -3.12 -12.19
CA HIS A 165 -5.38 -3.47 -13.49
C HIS A 165 -4.57 -2.32 -14.09
N LEU A 166 -4.94 -1.08 -13.81
CA LEU A 166 -4.17 0.09 -14.21
C LEU A 166 -3.06 0.40 -13.20
N LEU A 167 -3.38 0.34 -11.91
CA LEU A 167 -2.56 0.81 -10.80
C LEU A 167 -1.33 -0.04 -10.54
N ILE A 168 -1.46 -1.37 -10.51
CA ILE A 168 -0.37 -2.27 -10.13
C ILE A 168 0.84 -2.13 -11.06
N PRO A 169 0.69 -2.14 -12.41
CA PRO A 169 1.81 -1.84 -13.31
C PRO A 169 2.38 -0.43 -13.12
N GLN A 170 1.55 0.55 -12.71
CA GLN A 170 2.02 1.91 -12.46
C GLN A 170 2.83 2.02 -11.17
N ILE A 171 2.50 1.26 -10.12
CA ILE A 171 3.30 1.18 -8.88
C ILE A 171 4.67 0.57 -9.19
N GLU A 172 4.71 -0.51 -9.98
CA GLU A 172 5.99 -1.09 -10.45
C GLU A 172 6.81 -0.07 -11.25
N ASN A 173 6.17 0.67 -12.16
CA ASN A 173 6.84 1.72 -12.90
C ASN A 173 7.32 2.88 -12.00
N LEU A 174 6.54 3.27 -11.00
CA LEU A 174 6.88 4.33 -10.05
C LEU A 174 8.13 3.95 -9.24
N VAL A 175 8.17 2.73 -8.69
CA VAL A 175 9.36 2.23 -7.96
C VAL A 175 10.57 2.20 -8.89
N ARG A 176 10.41 1.65 -10.11
CA ARG A 176 11.46 1.61 -11.12
C ARG A 176 11.98 3.01 -11.47
N TYR A 177 11.08 3.96 -11.67
CA TYR A 177 11.41 5.33 -12.04
C TYR A 177 12.29 5.97 -10.98
N HIS A 178 11.87 5.92 -9.70
CA HIS A 178 12.63 6.53 -8.62
C HIS A 178 13.97 5.83 -8.35
N LEU A 179 14.05 4.51 -8.50
CA LEU A 179 15.33 3.79 -8.48
C LEU A 179 16.28 4.29 -9.59
N LYS A 180 15.79 4.41 -10.83
CA LYS A 180 16.59 4.95 -11.95
C LYS A 180 17.05 6.38 -11.69
N GLN A 181 16.21 7.24 -11.11
CA GLN A 181 16.58 8.60 -10.74
C GLN A 181 17.71 8.66 -9.70
N HIS A 182 17.88 7.61 -8.89
CA HIS A 182 18.96 7.48 -7.92
C HIS A 182 20.15 6.66 -8.45
N GLY A 183 20.21 6.38 -9.76
CA GLY A 183 21.32 5.67 -10.39
C GLY A 183 21.30 4.15 -10.18
N GLU A 184 20.23 3.60 -9.64
CA GLU A 184 20.11 2.16 -9.37
C GLU A 184 19.78 1.37 -10.64
N LYS A 185 20.38 0.18 -10.78
CA LYS A 185 20.09 -0.73 -11.88
C LYS A 185 18.75 -1.42 -11.65
N THR A 186 17.85 -1.31 -12.64
CA THR A 186 16.51 -1.92 -12.58
C THR A 186 16.31 -3.04 -13.59
N THR A 187 17.39 -3.56 -14.13
CA THR A 187 17.40 -4.63 -15.13
C THR A 187 18.26 -5.79 -14.66
N ASN A 188 18.01 -6.97 -15.20
CA ASN A 188 18.88 -8.13 -15.08
C ASN A 188 19.31 -8.60 -16.48
N ILE A 189 20.44 -9.30 -16.55
CA ILE A 189 20.94 -9.88 -17.79
C ILE A 189 20.75 -11.39 -17.66
N ASP A 190 20.06 -11.99 -18.63
CA ASP A 190 19.82 -13.43 -18.65
C ASP A 190 21.04 -14.23 -19.14
N ILE A 191 20.92 -15.55 -19.17
CA ILE A 191 21.99 -16.47 -19.61
C ILE A 191 22.42 -16.24 -21.08
N ASN A 192 21.60 -15.58 -21.89
CA ASN A 192 21.86 -15.28 -23.29
C ASN A 192 22.43 -13.87 -23.48
N GLY A 193 22.66 -13.12 -22.40
CA GLY A 193 23.11 -11.73 -22.47
C GLY A 193 21.98 -10.73 -22.77
N ILE A 194 20.71 -11.13 -22.68
CA ILE A 194 19.56 -10.24 -22.94
C ILE A 194 19.22 -9.49 -21.64
N GLU A 195 19.12 -8.17 -21.76
CA GLU A 195 18.71 -7.30 -20.66
C GLU A 195 17.18 -7.25 -20.54
N ASN A 196 16.65 -7.61 -19.36
CA ASN A 196 15.23 -7.60 -19.06
C ASN A 196 14.95 -6.64 -17.89
N GLU A 197 13.79 -5.97 -17.93
CA GLU A 197 13.33 -5.14 -16.82
C GLU A 197 12.95 -6.00 -15.61
N ASN A 198 13.41 -5.58 -14.43
CA ASN A 198 13.06 -6.24 -13.17
C ASN A 198 11.57 -6.00 -12.85
N GLY A 199 10.89 -7.03 -12.36
CA GLY A 199 9.55 -6.93 -11.78
C GLY A 199 9.58 -6.31 -10.38
N LEU A 200 8.42 -5.91 -9.87
CA LEU A 200 8.30 -5.18 -8.60
C LEU A 200 9.00 -5.87 -7.42
N SER A 201 8.83 -7.19 -7.24
CA SER A 201 9.49 -7.91 -6.14
C SER A 201 11.00 -7.75 -6.17
N THR A 202 11.63 -7.89 -7.34
CA THR A 202 13.08 -7.70 -7.50
C THR A 202 13.50 -6.25 -7.30
N LEU A 203 12.67 -5.28 -7.71
CA LEU A 203 12.94 -3.87 -7.45
C LEU A 203 12.91 -3.56 -5.95
N MET A 204 11.94 -4.12 -5.23
CA MET A 204 11.77 -3.93 -3.79
C MET A 204 12.88 -4.56 -2.94
N ASP A 205 13.66 -5.49 -3.50
CA ASP A 205 14.85 -6.07 -2.85
C ASP A 205 16.12 -5.23 -3.05
N ASN A 206 16.05 -4.13 -3.82
CA ASN A 206 17.17 -3.21 -3.94
C ASN A 206 17.42 -2.48 -2.61
N SER A 207 18.68 -2.45 -2.16
CA SER A 207 19.10 -1.84 -0.89
C SER A 207 18.77 -0.35 -0.75
N LYS A 208 18.55 0.38 -1.85
CA LYS A 208 18.18 1.80 -1.87
C LYS A 208 16.70 2.07 -1.72
N VAL A 209 15.85 1.04 -1.72
CA VAL A 209 14.40 1.22 -1.61
C VAL A 209 14.04 1.93 -0.30
N GLU A 210 14.62 1.52 0.83
CA GLU A 210 14.38 2.20 2.10
C GLU A 210 14.96 3.62 2.16
N ASP A 211 16.10 3.87 1.50
CA ASP A 211 16.69 5.23 1.40
C ASP A 211 15.75 6.18 0.62
N ILE A 212 15.09 5.67 -0.43
CA ILE A 212 14.26 6.45 -1.35
C ILE A 212 12.84 6.64 -0.82
N PHE A 213 12.21 5.55 -0.36
CA PHE A 213 10.80 5.53 0.02
C PHE A 213 10.59 5.62 1.52
N GLY A 214 11.64 5.46 2.32
CA GLY A 214 11.54 5.29 3.76
C GLY A 214 11.11 3.87 4.12
N LYS A 215 11.50 3.45 5.32
CA LYS A 215 11.25 2.10 5.85
C LYS A 215 9.78 1.71 5.87
N ASP A 216 8.92 2.61 6.34
CA ASP A 216 7.49 2.31 6.53
C ASP A 216 6.79 2.05 5.19
N LEU A 217 6.92 2.96 4.22
CA LEU A 217 6.35 2.78 2.89
C LEU A 217 6.97 1.57 2.17
N SER A 218 8.26 1.33 2.33
CA SER A 218 8.93 0.15 1.76
C SER A 218 8.34 -1.15 2.29
N PHE A 219 8.07 -1.21 3.60
CA PHE A 219 7.38 -2.32 4.23
C PHE A 219 5.97 -2.51 3.65
N GLU A 220 5.18 -1.43 3.56
CA GLU A 220 3.82 -1.50 2.99
C GLU A 220 3.82 -2.03 1.55
N LEU A 221 4.69 -1.47 0.70
CA LEU A 221 4.80 -1.88 -0.70
C LEU A 221 5.17 -3.37 -0.81
N LYS A 222 6.14 -3.84 -0.02
CA LYS A 222 6.56 -5.24 -0.05
C LYS A 222 5.47 -6.17 0.48
N ALA A 223 4.88 -5.86 1.63
CA ALA A 223 3.85 -6.69 2.27
C ALA A 223 2.57 -6.83 1.43
N ILE A 224 2.15 -5.77 0.74
CA ILE A 224 0.88 -5.76 -0.01
C ILE A 224 1.06 -6.31 -1.43
N PHE A 225 2.10 -5.88 -2.13
CA PHE A 225 2.23 -6.17 -3.56
C PHE A 225 3.09 -7.39 -3.87
N CYS A 226 4.10 -7.69 -3.04
CA CYS A 226 5.15 -8.64 -3.40
C CYS A 226 5.14 -9.93 -2.58
N ASP A 227 4.61 -9.88 -1.37
CA ASP A 227 4.84 -10.94 -0.39
C ASP A 227 3.77 -12.06 -0.46
N PRO A 228 4.17 -13.34 -0.53
CA PRO A 228 3.24 -14.47 -0.61
C PRO A 228 2.53 -14.81 0.71
N PHE A 229 2.99 -14.28 1.86
CA PHE A 229 2.25 -14.33 3.12
C PHE A 229 1.23 -13.20 3.23
N GLY A 230 1.35 -12.19 2.36
CA GLY A 230 0.38 -11.11 2.19
C GLY A 230 -0.55 -11.33 1.00
N PRO A 231 -1.24 -10.27 0.56
CA PRO A 231 -2.15 -10.32 -0.58
C PRO A 231 -1.46 -10.60 -1.92
N ASN A 232 -0.14 -10.36 -2.01
CA ASN A 232 0.68 -10.63 -3.19
C ASN A 232 0.10 -10.01 -4.49
N LEU A 233 -0.52 -8.83 -4.38
CA LEU A 233 -1.42 -8.29 -5.41
C LEU A 233 -0.76 -8.21 -6.79
N ARG A 234 0.54 -7.91 -6.85
CA ARG A 234 1.25 -7.79 -8.14
C ARG A 234 1.31 -9.13 -8.86
N ASN A 235 1.62 -10.20 -8.15
CA ASN A 235 1.76 -11.52 -8.76
C ASN A 235 0.39 -12.14 -9.05
N GLU A 236 -0.56 -12.03 -8.13
CA GLU A 236 -1.93 -12.51 -8.35
C GLU A 236 -2.58 -11.83 -9.57
N LEU A 237 -2.43 -10.50 -9.70
CA LEU A 237 -2.93 -9.79 -10.87
C LEU A 237 -2.20 -10.20 -12.16
N ALA A 238 -0.87 -10.25 -12.15
CA ALA A 238 -0.09 -10.59 -13.34
C ALA A 238 -0.34 -12.02 -13.85
N HIS A 239 -0.73 -12.93 -12.96
CA HIS A 239 -1.11 -14.30 -13.29
C HIS A 239 -2.60 -14.48 -13.61
N GLY A 240 -3.40 -13.41 -13.53
CA GLY A 240 -4.85 -13.46 -13.81
C GLY A 240 -5.64 -14.22 -12.74
N LEU A 241 -5.16 -14.24 -11.50
CA LEU A 241 -5.76 -14.98 -10.38
C LEU A 241 -6.75 -14.11 -9.58
N ILE A 242 -6.80 -12.81 -9.84
CA ILE A 242 -7.77 -11.89 -9.23
C ILE A 242 -9.01 -11.81 -10.12
N GLY A 243 -10.11 -12.42 -9.68
CA GLY A 243 -11.41 -12.26 -10.30
C GLY A 243 -12.13 -10.98 -9.86
N TYR A 244 -13.32 -10.74 -10.43
CA TYR A 244 -14.09 -9.52 -10.20
C TYR A 244 -14.49 -9.37 -8.72
N GLU A 245 -15.13 -10.39 -8.14
CA GLU A 245 -15.59 -10.35 -6.74
C GLU A 245 -14.40 -10.33 -5.78
N GLU A 246 -13.35 -11.09 -6.09
CA GLU A 246 -12.12 -11.13 -5.30
C GLU A 246 -11.44 -9.77 -5.25
N SER A 247 -11.57 -8.94 -6.28
CA SER A 247 -11.01 -7.59 -6.29
C SER A 247 -11.76 -6.61 -5.37
N GLN A 248 -12.97 -6.93 -4.93
CA GLN A 248 -13.77 -6.08 -4.03
C GLN A 248 -13.44 -6.36 -2.57
N ASN A 249 -12.15 -6.28 -2.23
CA ASN A 249 -11.63 -6.64 -0.91
C ASN A 249 -10.85 -5.49 -0.26
N ILE A 250 -10.57 -5.64 1.05
CA ILE A 250 -9.87 -4.63 1.84
C ILE A 250 -8.48 -4.27 1.29
N TYR A 251 -7.75 -5.23 0.71
CA TYR A 251 -6.41 -5.02 0.17
C TYR A 251 -6.44 -4.23 -1.13
N SER A 252 -7.44 -4.43 -1.97
CA SER A 252 -7.66 -3.64 -3.18
C SER A 252 -7.97 -2.18 -2.85
N ILE A 253 -8.88 -1.97 -1.89
CA ILE A 253 -9.22 -0.63 -1.38
C ILE A 253 -7.97 0.03 -0.79
N TYR A 254 -7.21 -0.70 0.02
CA TYR A 254 -5.99 -0.18 0.62
C TYR A 254 -4.91 0.15 -0.41
N ALA A 255 -4.66 -0.73 -1.39
CA ALA A 255 -3.67 -0.51 -2.44
C ALA A 255 -3.99 0.75 -3.27
N TRP A 256 -5.25 0.93 -3.61
CA TRP A 256 -5.74 2.15 -4.26
C TRP A 256 -5.55 3.37 -3.36
N TRP A 257 -5.99 3.30 -2.11
CA TRP A 257 -5.91 4.42 -1.17
C TRP A 257 -4.46 4.80 -0.85
N LEU A 258 -3.56 3.84 -0.67
CA LEU A 258 -2.12 4.06 -0.45
C LEU A 258 -1.52 4.85 -1.61
N THR A 259 -1.90 4.51 -2.84
CA THR A 259 -1.43 5.22 -4.03
C THR A 259 -2.03 6.62 -4.12
N PHE A 260 -3.33 6.77 -3.85
CA PHE A 260 -3.98 8.08 -3.74
C PHE A 260 -3.27 8.96 -2.69
N ARG A 261 -3.03 8.43 -1.50
CA ARG A 261 -2.33 9.10 -0.39
C ARG A 261 -0.95 9.59 -0.82
N LEU A 262 -0.15 8.73 -1.46
CA LEU A 262 1.18 9.08 -1.91
C LEU A 262 1.16 10.24 -2.91
N ILE A 263 0.30 10.17 -3.92
CA ILE A 263 0.13 11.21 -4.94
C ILE A 263 -0.33 12.52 -4.30
N PHE A 264 -1.39 12.44 -3.48
CA PHE A 264 -2.06 13.62 -2.96
C PHE A 264 -1.16 14.37 -1.99
N ASN A 265 -0.49 13.67 -1.07
CA ASN A 265 0.40 14.33 -0.10
C ASN A 265 1.62 14.97 -0.78
N THR A 266 2.20 14.34 -1.81
CA THR A 266 3.34 14.93 -2.54
C THR A 266 2.91 16.11 -3.40
N PHE A 267 1.73 16.06 -4.02
CA PHE A 267 1.09 17.22 -4.66
C PHE A 267 0.84 18.36 -3.67
N TRP A 268 0.25 18.05 -2.51
CA TRP A 268 -0.11 19.04 -1.50
C TRP A 268 1.13 19.77 -0.95
N ASN A 269 2.18 19.01 -0.65
CA ASN A 269 3.43 19.58 -0.15
C ASN A 269 4.13 20.44 -1.20
N ALA A 270 4.16 20.01 -2.47
CA ALA A 270 4.76 20.79 -3.55
C ALA A 270 4.02 22.13 -3.78
N ASN A 271 2.69 22.12 -3.79
CA ASN A 271 1.92 23.35 -3.94
C ASN A 271 2.15 24.34 -2.77
N ARG A 272 2.27 23.84 -1.55
CA ARG A 272 2.55 24.70 -0.39
C ARG A 272 3.92 25.35 -0.45
N ALA A 273 4.93 24.62 -0.93
CA ALA A 273 6.27 25.16 -1.12
C ALA A 273 6.25 26.30 -2.16
N ASN A 274 5.61 26.08 -3.31
CA ASN A 274 5.51 27.09 -4.37
C ASN A 274 4.78 28.37 -3.89
N GLN A 275 3.70 28.23 -3.11
CA GLN A 275 2.98 29.38 -2.55
C GLN A 275 3.81 30.20 -1.54
N GLN A 276 4.70 29.53 -0.79
CA GLN A 276 5.60 30.22 0.13
C GLN A 276 6.71 30.98 -0.61
N GLU A 277 7.20 30.42 -1.72
CA GLU A 277 8.18 31.09 -2.59
C GLU A 277 7.59 32.30 -3.32
N GLU A 278 6.37 32.17 -3.86
CA GLU A 278 5.64 33.27 -4.52
C GLU A 278 5.31 34.41 -3.53
N GLY A 279 4.84 34.09 -2.33
CA GLY A 279 4.54 35.09 -1.29
C GLY A 279 5.78 35.81 -0.73
N GLN A 280 6.96 35.18 -0.81
CA GLN A 280 8.24 35.83 -0.45
C GLN A 280 8.80 36.71 -1.58
N ALA A 281 8.49 36.40 -2.84
CA ALA A 281 8.86 37.23 -3.99
C ALA A 281 8.05 38.53 -4.04
N ASP A 282 6.73 38.46 -3.76
CA ASP A 282 5.85 39.64 -3.75
C ASP A 282 6.02 40.53 -2.50
N GLY A 283 6.55 39.99 -1.39
CA GLY A 283 6.82 40.74 -0.16
C GLY A 283 8.13 41.53 -0.15
N ASN A 284 8.99 41.32 -1.15
CA ASN A 284 10.29 42.00 -1.32
C ASN A 284 10.30 42.97 -2.52
N ALA A 285 9.14 43.24 -3.12
CA ALA A 285 8.94 44.18 -4.23
C ALA A 285 8.38 45.54 -3.76
#